data_AF-A0A1C6FE83-F1
#
_entry.id   AF-A0A1C6FE83-F1
#
_cell.length_a   1.000
_cell.length_b   1.000
_cell.length_c   1.000
_cell.angle_alpha   90.00
_cell.angle_beta   90.00
_cell.angle_gamma   90.00
#
_symmetry.space_group_name_H-M   'P 1'
#
loop_
_entity.id
_entity.type
_entity.pdbx_description
1 polymer ?
#
loop_
_entity_poly.entity_id
_entity_poly.type
_entity_poly.pdbx_seq_one_letter_code
_entity_poly.pdbx_strand_id
1 'polypeptide(L)'
;MRAKRRTEQEQYDMIMECRQSGLSDHQWCLEHDINPGTFYNWVRRFRKQACEFPAPAGKDRFQAIHQEVVKMEIIPDHPSDLFKQSSMEDTAEITKPVAAMELQIGKAVLRISNQTDPRLLEQTLKLLGAFSC
;
A
#
# COMPACT_ATOMS: atom_id res chain seq x y z
N MET A 1 27.82 27.02 10.06
CA MET A 1 28.30 25.71 10.57
C MET A 1 27.87 24.62 9.60
N ARG A 2 28.76 23.74 9.17
CA ARG A 2 28.39 22.60 8.31
C ARG A 2 27.81 21.51 9.21
N ALA A 3 26.54 21.15 9.02
CA ALA A 3 25.94 20.05 9.75
C ALA A 3 26.82 18.79 9.60
N LYS A 4 27.05 18.09 10.71
CA LYS A 4 27.83 16.85 10.74
C LYS A 4 27.20 15.88 9.74
N ARG A 5 28.01 15.33 8.83
CA ARG A 5 27.50 14.36 7.84
C ARG A 5 26.95 13.15 8.60
N ARG A 6 25.66 12.90 8.44
CA ARG A 6 25.01 11.67 8.94
C ARG A 6 25.58 10.48 8.18
N THR A 7 25.95 9.45 8.91
CA THR A 7 26.36 8.15 8.38
C THR A 7 25.21 7.48 7.63
N GLU A 8 25.51 6.47 6.80
CA GLU A 8 24.44 5.75 6.07
C GLU A 8 23.53 4.99 7.04
N GLN A 9 24.05 4.44 8.13
CA GLN A 9 23.23 3.78 9.16
C GLN A 9 22.23 4.74 9.79
N GLU A 10 22.67 5.94 10.21
CA GLU A 10 21.76 6.94 10.78
C GLU A 10 20.68 7.37 9.77
N GLN A 11 21.00 7.46 8.48
CA GLN A 11 20.01 7.78 7.45
C GLN A 11 18.98 6.66 7.29
N TYR A 12 19.40 5.40 7.38
CA TYR A 12 18.51 4.25 7.34
C TYR A 12 17.56 4.23 8.53
N ASP A 13 18.11 4.40 9.74
CA ASP A 13 17.34 4.40 10.99
C ASP A 13 16.27 5.52 10.97
N MET A 14 16.63 6.72 10.51
CA MET A 14 15.68 7.83 10.32
C MET A 14 14.57 7.52 9.32
N ILE A 15 14.89 6.85 8.21
CA ILE A 15 13.86 6.46 7.23
C ILE A 15 12.92 5.42 7.86
N MET A 16 13.45 4.47 8.63
CA MET A 16 12.63 3.48 9.32
C MET A 16 11.72 4.11 10.39
N GLU A 17 12.25 5.04 11.18
CA GLU A 17 11.48 5.80 12.18
C GLU A 17 10.37 6.62 11.51
N CYS A 18 10.68 7.31 10.41
CA CYS A 18 9.70 8.03 9.61
C CYS A 18 8.55 7.11 9.16
N ARG A 19 8.87 5.89 8.70
CA ARG A 19 7.87 4.90 8.24
C ARG A 19 7.02 4.35 9.37
N GLN A 20 7.58 4.23 10.57
CA GLN A 20 6.88 3.73 11.76
C GLN A 20 6.06 4.82 12.46
N SER A 21 6.39 6.10 12.25
CA SER A 21 5.71 7.24 12.90
C SER A 21 4.24 7.38 12.53
N GLY A 22 3.81 6.82 11.39
CA GLY A 22 2.46 7.03 10.84
C GLY A 22 2.24 8.44 10.27
N LEU A 23 3.22 9.34 10.37
CA LEU A 23 3.22 10.65 9.75
C LEU A 23 3.62 10.54 8.29
N SER A 24 3.26 11.56 7.50
CA SER A 24 3.81 11.66 6.15
C SER A 24 5.27 12.10 6.16
N ASP A 25 6.05 11.64 5.18
CA ASP A 25 7.48 11.95 5.04
C ASP A 25 7.75 13.45 5.20
N HIS A 26 6.90 14.28 4.61
CA HIS A 26 7.02 15.73 4.69
C HIS A 26 6.81 16.26 6.12
N GLN A 27 5.78 15.79 6.82
CA GLN A 27 5.50 16.21 8.21
C GLN A 27 6.59 15.74 9.15
N TRP A 28 7.01 14.48 9.05
CA TRP A 28 8.08 13.92 9.86
C TRP A 28 9.39 14.69 9.65
N CYS A 29 9.73 15.04 8.40
CA CYS A 29 10.89 15.87 8.10
C CYS A 29 10.84 17.24 8.80
N LEU A 30 9.67 17.90 8.84
CA LEU A 30 9.51 19.19 9.51
C LEU A 30 9.66 19.06 11.04
N GLU A 31 9.09 18.02 11.65
CA GLU A 31 9.19 17.79 13.09
C GLU A 31 10.61 17.44 13.54
N HIS A 32 11.39 16.76 12.69
CA HIS A 32 12.75 16.34 13.00
C HIS A 32 13.85 17.30 12.47
N ASP A 33 13.47 18.49 11.99
CA ASP A 33 14.38 19.50 11.41
C ASP A 33 15.27 18.94 10.28
N ILE A 34 14.68 18.09 9.44
CA ILE A 34 15.33 17.49 8.28
C ILE A 34 14.77 18.16 7.03
N ASN A 35 15.66 18.62 6.15
CA ASN A 35 15.23 19.14 4.85
C ASN A 35 14.58 18.01 4.02
N PRO A 36 13.31 18.14 3.57
CA PRO A 36 12.63 17.09 2.82
C PRO A 36 13.39 16.67 1.55
N GLY A 37 14.06 17.59 0.87
CA GLY A 37 14.88 17.29 -0.31
C GLY A 37 16.06 16.38 0.01
N THR A 38 16.68 16.56 1.17
CA THR A 38 17.76 15.69 1.66
C THR A 38 17.22 14.29 1.99
N PHE A 39 16.08 14.23 2.67
CA PHE A 39 15.42 12.97 3.01
C PHE A 39 15.06 12.16 1.76
N TYR A 40 14.43 12.78 0.75
CA TYR A 40 14.11 12.11 -0.50
C TYR A 40 15.36 11.69 -1.29
N ASN A 41 16.47 12.40 -1.16
CA ASN A 41 17.75 11.98 -1.73
C ASN A 41 18.24 10.69 -1.08
N TRP A 42 18.20 10.59 0.25
CA TRP A 42 18.55 9.35 0.97
C TRP A 42 17.66 8.18 0.53
N VAL A 43 16.33 8.36 0.54
CA VAL A 43 15.38 7.32 0.09
C VAL A 43 15.69 6.88 -1.34
N ARG A 44 15.98 7.82 -2.25
CA ARG A 44 16.35 7.51 -3.64
C ARG A 44 17.67 6.73 -3.71
N ARG A 45 18.69 7.10 -2.93
CA ARG A 45 20.00 6.42 -2.90
C ARG A 45 19.83 4.98 -2.44
N PHE A 46 19.11 4.74 -1.35
CA PHE A 46 18.93 3.39 -0.84
C PHE A 46 18.07 2.50 -1.75
N ARG A 47 17.05 3.05 -2.42
CA ARG A 47 16.29 2.29 -3.43
C ARG A 47 17.17 1.79 -4.58
N LYS A 48 18.21 2.54 -4.96
CA LYS A 48 19.18 2.10 -5.98
C LYS A 48 20.12 1.00 -5.48
N GLN A 49 20.34 0.91 -4.17
CA GLN A 49 21.19 -0.10 -3.54
C GLN A 49 20.43 -1.40 -3.21
N ALA A 50 19.21 -1.57 -3.76
CA ALA A 50 18.31 -2.70 -3.50
C ALA A 50 17.88 -2.83 -2.02
N CYS A 51 17.99 -1.77 -1.22
CA CYS A 51 17.34 -1.72 0.09
C CYS A 51 15.82 -1.50 -0.13
N GLU A 52 15.01 -2.48 0.26
CA GLU A 52 13.56 -2.33 0.30
C GLU A 52 13.15 -1.49 1.52
N PHE A 53 12.28 -0.49 1.29
CA PHE A 53 11.66 0.30 2.35
C PHE A 53 10.15 0.11 2.28
N PRO A 54 9.45 0.17 3.42
CA PRO A 54 8.00 0.19 3.42
C PRO A 54 7.47 1.36 2.58
N ALA A 55 6.26 1.19 2.03
CA ALA A 55 5.61 2.24 1.26
C ALA A 55 5.43 3.52 2.11
N PRO A 56 5.50 4.72 1.52
CA PRO A 56 5.27 5.96 2.26
C PRO A 56 3.89 6.01 2.90
N ALA A 57 3.85 6.42 4.17
CA ALA A 57 2.60 6.64 4.88
C ALA A 57 1.85 7.82 4.24
N GLY A 58 0.60 7.58 3.85
CA GLY A 58 -0.28 8.61 3.32
C GLY A 58 -0.51 8.62 1.81
N LYS A 59 -0.27 7.51 1.09
CA LYS A 59 -0.91 7.30 -0.23
C LYS A 59 -2.39 6.90 -0.12
N ASP A 60 -2.90 6.65 1.09
CA ASP A 60 -4.28 6.24 1.34
C ASP A 60 -5.28 7.41 1.43
N ARG A 61 -4.86 8.64 1.10
CA ARG A 61 -5.72 9.83 1.16
C ARG A 61 -6.65 9.99 -0.05
N PHE A 62 -6.56 9.06 -1.01
CA PHE A 62 -7.54 8.91 -2.08
C PHE A 62 -8.41 7.67 -1.86
N GLN A 63 -8.59 7.22 -0.61
CA GLN A 63 -9.82 6.49 -0.31
C GLN A 63 -10.96 7.45 -0.59
N ALA A 64 -11.68 7.17 -1.69
CA ALA A 64 -12.90 7.86 -2.04
C ALA A 64 -13.73 7.99 -0.76
N ILE A 65 -13.96 9.22 -0.34
CA ILE A 65 -14.90 9.53 0.72
C ILE A 65 -16.19 8.82 0.32
N HIS A 66 -16.53 7.73 1.00
CA HIS A 66 -17.78 7.05 0.83
C HIS A 66 -18.85 8.02 1.31
N GLN A 67 -19.40 8.82 0.40
CA GLN A 67 -20.57 9.63 0.68
C GLN A 67 -21.68 8.64 1.08
N GLU A 68 -22.14 8.72 2.32
CA GLU A 68 -23.32 7.98 2.76
C GLU A 68 -24.54 8.60 2.05
N VAL A 69 -24.88 8.06 0.88
CA VAL A 69 -25.98 8.59 0.06
C VAL A 69 -27.28 7.98 0.57
N VAL A 70 -28.08 8.78 1.29
CA VAL A 70 -29.46 8.42 1.60
C VAL A 70 -30.27 8.51 0.31
N LYS A 71 -30.88 7.40 -0.13
CA LYS A 71 -31.81 7.40 -1.26
C LYS A 71 -33.02 8.25 -0.90
N MET A 72 -33.11 9.45 -1.47
CA MET A 72 -34.40 10.15 -1.53
C MET A 72 -35.25 9.50 -2.62
N GLU A 73 -36.47 9.11 -2.27
CA GLU A 73 -37.46 8.67 -3.25
C GLU A 73 -37.88 9.86 -4.11
N ILE A 74 -37.42 9.87 -5.36
CA ILE A 74 -37.86 10.82 -6.38
C ILE A 74 -39.17 10.30 -6.94
N ILE A 75 -40.28 10.98 -6.63
CA ILE A 75 -41.58 10.73 -7.27
C ILE A 75 -41.47 11.18 -8.73
N PRO A 76 -41.74 10.32 -9.74
CA PRO A 76 -41.62 10.70 -11.13
C PRO A 76 -42.95 11.25 -11.65
N ASP A 77 -42.93 12.44 -12.25
CA ASP A 77 -43.98 12.81 -13.21
C ASP A 77 -43.39 13.64 -14.37
N HIS A 78 -43.22 12.91 -15.48
CA HIS A 78 -43.20 13.29 -16.90
C HIS A 78 -41.95 13.81 -17.63
N PRO A 79 -41.84 13.46 -18.95
CA PRO A 79 -40.58 13.24 -19.66
C PRO A 79 -40.27 14.33 -20.71
N SER A 80 -38.99 14.54 -20.97
CA SER A 80 -38.44 15.05 -22.25
C SER A 80 -36.94 14.79 -22.21
N ASP A 81 -36.49 13.65 -22.71
CA ASP A 81 -36.04 13.43 -24.08
C ASP A 81 -34.59 13.90 -24.29
N LEU A 82 -33.87 13.13 -25.11
CA LEU A 82 -32.57 13.39 -25.73
C LEU A 82 -31.29 12.78 -25.09
N PHE A 83 -30.94 11.61 -25.68
CA PHE A 83 -29.59 11.14 -26.05
C PHE A 83 -28.63 10.76 -24.91
N LYS A 84 -27.94 9.60 -24.91
CA LYS A 84 -27.76 8.53 -25.89
C LYS A 84 -27.11 7.37 -25.12
N GLN A 85 -27.58 6.16 -25.38
CA GLN A 85 -27.01 4.91 -24.89
C GLN A 85 -25.56 4.74 -25.36
N SER A 86 -24.73 4.20 -24.48
CA SER A 86 -23.69 3.24 -24.86
C SER A 86 -23.63 2.21 -23.75
N SER A 87 -24.41 1.14 -23.92
CA SER A 87 -24.21 -0.14 -23.24
C SER A 87 -22.89 -0.73 -23.71
N MET A 88 -22.06 -1.18 -22.77
CA MET A 88 -21.25 -2.39 -22.95
C MET A 88 -21.24 -3.11 -21.60
N GLU A 89 -22.10 -4.10 -21.51
CA GLU A 89 -21.89 -5.30 -20.68
C GLU A 89 -20.50 -5.87 -21.01
N ASP A 90 -19.70 -6.27 -20.01
CA ASP A 90 -19.54 -7.69 -19.71
C ASP A 90 -18.58 -7.93 -18.53
N THR A 91 -19.01 -8.83 -17.66
CA THR A 91 -18.26 -9.81 -16.86
C THR A 91 -16.94 -9.50 -16.12
N ALA A 92 -16.91 -10.08 -14.92
CA ALA A 92 -15.76 -10.63 -14.19
C ALA A 92 -14.87 -9.64 -13.43
N GLU A 93 -15.04 -9.59 -12.12
CA GLU A 93 -14.19 -10.40 -11.23
C GLU A 93 -14.75 -10.26 -9.81
N ILE A 94 -15.18 -11.39 -9.25
CA ILE A 94 -15.38 -11.53 -7.81
C ILE A 94 -14.08 -11.08 -7.17
N THR A 95 -14.15 -9.98 -6.42
CA THR A 95 -13.10 -9.37 -5.62
C THR A 95 -12.22 -10.46 -5.01
N LYS A 96 -11.07 -10.71 -5.64
CA LYS A 96 -10.00 -11.49 -5.01
C LYS A 96 -9.65 -10.73 -3.74
N PRO A 97 -9.71 -11.35 -2.54
CA PRO A 97 -9.22 -10.69 -1.34
C PRO A 97 -7.76 -10.31 -1.62
N VAL A 98 -7.45 -9.03 -1.47
CA VAL A 98 -6.11 -8.49 -1.69
C VAL A 98 -5.19 -9.17 -0.69
N ALA A 99 -4.50 -10.22 -1.13
CA ALA A 99 -3.48 -10.87 -0.35
C ALA A 99 -2.33 -9.87 -0.19
N ALA A 100 -1.83 -9.71 1.02
CA ALA A 100 -0.67 -8.85 1.26
C ALA A 100 0.60 -9.43 0.64
N MET A 101 0.66 -10.75 0.48
CA MET A 101 1.75 -11.47 -0.16
C MET A 101 1.22 -12.67 -0.94
N GLU A 102 1.78 -12.91 -2.12
CA GLU A 102 1.47 -14.08 -2.95
C GLU A 102 2.75 -14.86 -3.22
N LEU A 103 2.72 -16.18 -2.99
CA LEU A 103 3.80 -17.10 -3.29
C LEU A 103 3.31 -18.09 -4.35
N GLN A 104 4.03 -18.18 -5.47
CA GLN A 104 3.73 -19.12 -6.55
C GLN A 104 4.80 -20.20 -6.63
N ILE A 105 4.38 -21.46 -6.56
CA ILE A 105 5.24 -22.64 -6.70
C ILE A 105 4.62 -23.52 -7.80
N GLY A 106 5.21 -23.48 -9.00
CA GLY A 106 4.65 -24.15 -10.18
C GLY A 106 3.26 -23.62 -10.53
N LYS A 107 2.24 -24.49 -10.41
CA LYS A 107 0.83 -24.17 -10.62
C LYS A 107 0.07 -23.82 -9.33
N ALA A 108 0.70 -23.99 -8.16
CA ALA A 108 0.10 -23.67 -6.89
C ALA A 108 0.36 -22.19 -6.54
N VAL A 109 -0.68 -21.52 -6.02
CA VAL A 109 -0.61 -20.13 -5.57
C VAL A 109 -1.07 -20.08 -4.11
N LEU A 110 -0.16 -19.70 -3.22
CA LEU A 110 -0.44 -19.44 -1.81
C LEU A 110 -0.61 -17.94 -1.61
N ARG A 111 -1.79 -17.54 -1.12
CA ARG A 111 -2.15 -16.15 -0.82
C ARG A 111 -2.12 -15.92 0.69
N ILE A 112 -1.38 -14.92 1.14
CA ILE A 112 -1.14 -14.62 2.56
C ILE A 112 -1.69 -13.23 2.86
N SER A 113 -2.53 -13.12 3.89
CA SER A 113 -3.05 -11.85 4.40
C SER A 113 -2.12 -11.30 5.49
N ASN A 114 -2.13 -9.98 5.71
CA ASN A 114 -1.42 -9.35 6.83
C ASN A 114 -1.92 -9.84 8.20
N GLN A 115 -3.12 -10.42 8.26
CA GLN A 115 -3.72 -10.96 9.48
C GLN A 115 -3.47 -12.47 9.65
N THR A 116 -2.66 -13.09 8.77
CA THR A 116 -2.34 -14.50 8.88
C THR A 116 -1.46 -14.73 10.11
N ASP A 117 -1.88 -15.65 10.98
CA ASP A 117 -1.09 -16.05 12.15
C ASP A 117 0.31 -16.58 11.73
N PRO A 118 1.41 -16.04 12.30
CA PRO A 118 2.75 -16.46 11.92
C PRO A 118 3.07 -17.93 12.19
N ARG A 119 2.52 -18.53 13.26
CA ARG A 119 2.75 -19.95 13.60
C ARG A 119 2.04 -20.85 12.59
N LEU A 120 0.82 -20.50 12.21
CA LEU A 120 0.06 -21.19 11.17
C LEU A 120 0.78 -21.11 9.82
N LEU A 121 1.29 -19.92 9.45
CA LEU A 121 2.04 -19.74 8.21
C LEU A 121 3.33 -20.59 8.21
N GLU A 122 4.09 -20.56 9.31
CA GLU A 122 5.32 -21.35 9.47
C GLU A 122 5.03 -22.86 9.35
N GLN A 123 3.99 -23.36 10.03
CA GLN A 123 3.59 -24.75 9.96
C GLN A 123 3.13 -25.14 8.55
N THR A 124 2.36 -24.28 7.89
CA THR A 124 1.90 -24.49 6.51
C THR A 124 3.08 -24.59 5.55
N LEU A 125 4.05 -23.67 5.65
CA LEU A 125 5.26 -23.70 4.81
C LEU A 125 6.13 -24.93 5.08
N LYS A 126 6.27 -25.35 6.35
CA LYS A 126 6.97 -26.60 6.72
C LYS A 126 6.33 -27.83 6.09
N LEU A 127 5.00 -27.91 6.12
CA LEU A 127 4.26 -29.00 5.49
C LEU A 127 4.47 -28.97 3.97
N LEU A 128 4.38 -27.81 3.34
CA LEU A 128 4.62 -27.68 1.89
C LEU A 128 6.05 -28.06 1.49
N GLY A 129 7.05 -27.66 2.29
CA GLY A 129 8.46 -28.01 2.07
C GLY A 129 8.76 -29.51 2.26
N ALA A 130 7.98 -30.22 3.08
CA ALA A 130 8.12 -31.67 3.28
C ALA A 130 7.71 -32.51 2.06
N PHE A 131 7.08 -31.91 1.05
CA PHE A 131 6.70 -32.57 -0.21
C PHE A 131 7.69 -32.30 -1.36
N SER A 132 8.78 -31.57 -1.11
CA SER A 132 9.85 -31.39 -2.09
C SER A 132 10.86 -32.53 -1.97
N CYS A 133 10.73 -33.56 -2.82
CA CYS A 133 11.77 -34.56 -3.05
C CYS A 133 12.89 -34.01 -3.93
#